data_AF-A0A1X9LQT2-F1
#
_entry.id   AF-A0A1X9LQT2-F1
#
_cell.length_a   1.000
_cell.length_b   1.000
_cell.length_c   1.000
_cell.angle_alpha   90.00
_cell.angle_beta   90.00
_cell.angle_gamma   90.00
#
_symmetry.space_group_name_H-M   'P 1'
#
loop_
_entity.id
_entity.type
_entity.pdbx_description
1 polymer ?
#
loop_
_entity_poly.entity_id
_entity_poly.type
_entity_poly.pdbx_seq_one_letter_code
_entity_poly.pdbx_strand_id
1 'polypeptide(L)'
;MHISRKDLGLSDVNSGCTCSAGAHEASSPAPAQNDIITQEYLVTGMTCSHCVSSVSEEIATIDGVRSVHVDLRVGGASRVAVRSEKAIEDSRIAAAVEEAGYSIATAEA
;
A
#
# COMPACT_ATOMS: atom_id res chain seq x y z
N MET A 1 25.49 -58.15 -10.63
CA MET A 1 26.36 -57.41 -11.57
C MET A 1 25.64 -56.16 -12.06
N HIS A 2 26.24 -54.99 -11.79
CA HIS A 2 26.30 -53.76 -12.61
C HIS A 2 26.00 -53.98 -14.13
N ILE A 3 25.45 -53.08 -14.96
CA ILE A 3 25.42 -51.59 -14.98
C ILE A 3 24.57 -51.09 -16.18
N SER A 4 23.91 -49.95 -15.95
CA SER A 4 23.82 -48.72 -16.78
C SER A 4 23.43 -48.78 -18.27
N ARG A 5 22.45 -47.96 -18.64
CA ARG A 5 22.60 -46.61 -19.25
C ARG A 5 21.45 -46.31 -20.21
N LYS A 6 20.54 -45.42 -19.82
CA LYS A 6 19.76 -44.57 -20.74
C LYS A 6 19.27 -43.33 -20.00
N ASP A 7 20.25 -42.51 -19.68
CA ASP A 7 20.12 -41.06 -19.83
C ASP A 7 20.00 -40.79 -21.34
N LEU A 8 18.84 -40.31 -21.76
CA LEU A 8 18.72 -39.54 -22.98
C LEU A 8 17.65 -38.48 -22.69
N GLY A 9 18.14 -37.37 -22.14
CA GLY A 9 17.39 -36.16 -21.92
C GLY A 9 16.79 -35.64 -23.22
N LEU A 10 15.47 -35.79 -23.34
CA LEU A 10 14.62 -34.93 -24.14
C LEU A 10 13.40 -34.62 -23.28
N SER A 11 13.45 -33.49 -22.57
CA SER A 11 12.28 -32.86 -21.98
C SER A 11 11.45 -32.26 -23.12
N ASP A 12 10.71 -33.11 -23.83
CA ASP A 12 9.73 -32.67 -24.83
C ASP A 12 8.40 -32.41 -24.14
N VAL A 13 8.18 -31.12 -23.94
CA VAL A 13 6.91 -30.41 -24.07
C VAL A 13 5.79 -31.23 -24.75
N ASN A 14 4.80 -31.67 -23.98
CA ASN A 14 3.44 -31.73 -24.51
C ASN A 14 2.36 -31.75 -23.43
N SER A 15 1.52 -30.73 -23.50
CA SER A 15 0.05 -30.79 -23.44
C SER A 15 -0.67 -31.43 -22.24
N GLY A 16 -1.47 -30.60 -21.56
CA GLY A 16 -2.73 -31.05 -20.99
C GLY A 16 -3.29 -30.18 -19.86
N CYS A 17 -4.15 -29.22 -20.23
CA CYS A 17 -4.91 -28.30 -19.38
C CYS A 17 -5.55 -28.89 -18.10
N THR A 18 -5.44 -28.20 -16.96
CA THR A 18 -6.56 -28.04 -16.00
C THR A 18 -6.34 -26.93 -14.95
N CYS A 19 -7.43 -26.20 -14.72
CA CYS A 19 -7.76 -25.05 -13.87
C CYS A 19 -6.99 -24.79 -12.55
N SER A 20 -6.33 -23.64 -12.45
CA SER A 20 -6.56 -22.60 -11.41
C SER A 20 -5.65 -21.40 -11.64
N ALA A 21 -6.25 -20.32 -12.14
CA ALA A 21 -5.64 -19.00 -12.16
C ALA A 21 -5.59 -18.47 -10.72
N GLY A 22 -4.38 -18.15 -10.27
CA GLY A 22 -4.13 -17.61 -8.94
C GLY A 22 -2.72 -17.06 -8.85
N ALA A 23 -2.37 -16.14 -9.76
CA ALA A 23 -1.28 -15.21 -9.52
C ALA A 23 -1.71 -14.27 -8.39
N HIS A 24 -1.58 -14.75 -7.16
CA HIS A 24 -1.35 -13.92 -5.99
C HIS A 24 0.13 -14.08 -5.63
N GLU A 25 1.00 -13.66 -6.56
CA GLU A 25 2.37 -13.33 -6.19
C GLU A 25 2.34 -11.92 -5.61
N ALA A 26 2.21 -11.88 -4.28
CA ALA A 26 2.70 -10.85 -3.38
C ALA A 26 2.65 -9.39 -3.86
N SER A 27 1.51 -8.72 -3.68
CA SER A 27 1.53 -7.27 -3.42
C SER A 27 1.89 -7.03 -1.96
N SER A 28 3.13 -7.33 -1.58
CA SER A 28 3.75 -6.70 -0.41
C SER A 28 4.53 -5.48 -0.92
N PRO A 29 4.01 -4.25 -0.80
CA PRO A 29 4.85 -3.08 -0.91
C PRO A 29 5.72 -2.98 0.36
N ALA A 30 6.78 -3.77 0.42
CA ALA A 30 7.89 -3.53 1.34
C ALA A 30 8.68 -2.34 0.79
N PRO A 31 8.78 -1.20 1.51
CA PRO A 31 9.33 0.02 0.94
C PRO A 31 10.85 -0.06 0.95
N ALA A 32 11.46 0.39 -0.14
CA ALA A 32 12.90 0.62 -0.21
C ALA A 32 13.33 1.64 0.86
N GLN A 33 14.34 1.26 1.63
CA GLN A 33 14.87 2.03 2.75
C GLN A 33 15.81 3.13 2.25
N ASN A 34 15.24 4.29 1.91
CA ASN A 34 15.95 5.58 1.91
C ASN A 34 15.37 6.40 3.07
N ASP A 35 16.11 7.41 3.56
CA ASP A 35 15.66 8.38 4.59
C ASP A 35 14.25 8.94 4.24
N ILE A 36 13.22 8.25 4.72
CA ILE A 36 11.81 8.56 4.48
C ILE A 36 11.17 8.59 5.86
N ILE A 37 10.67 9.76 6.22
CA ILE A 37 9.94 9.98 7.46
C ILE A 37 8.52 9.47 7.23
N THR A 38 8.00 8.72 8.20
CA THR A 38 6.60 8.27 8.18
C THR A 38 5.84 8.99 9.28
N GLN A 39 4.84 9.77 8.90
CA GLN A 39 3.92 10.45 9.82
C GLN A 39 2.57 9.76 9.78
N GLU A 40 2.00 9.47 10.94
CA GLU A 40 0.77 8.70 11.06
C GLU A 40 -0.35 9.55 11.64
N TYR A 41 -1.49 9.56 10.96
CA TYR A 41 -2.68 10.32 11.31
C TYR A 41 -3.87 9.39 11.45
N LEU A 42 -4.79 9.75 12.34
CA LEU A 42 -6.09 9.11 12.45
C LEU A 42 -7.09 9.99 11.74
N VAL A 43 -7.90 9.45 10.84
CA VAL A 43 -8.94 10.19 10.11
C VAL A 43 -10.26 9.50 10.35
N THR A 44 -11.24 10.25 10.83
CA THR A 44 -12.59 9.75 11.09
C THR A 44 -13.54 10.11 9.95
N GLY A 45 -14.57 9.30 9.73
CA GLY A 45 -15.61 9.57 8.72
C GLY A 45 -15.37 8.94 7.35
N MET A 46 -14.17 8.42 7.08
CA MET A 46 -13.93 7.62 5.87
C MET A 46 -14.68 6.28 5.95
N THR A 47 -15.61 6.06 5.03
CA THR A 47 -16.49 4.87 5.01
C THR A 47 -16.46 4.09 3.70
N CYS A 48 -15.86 4.65 2.65
CA CYS A 48 -15.79 4.02 1.33
C CYS A 48 -14.37 4.09 0.75
N SER A 49 -13.96 3.10 -0.03
CA SER A 49 -12.66 3.06 -0.71
C SER A 49 -12.43 4.25 -1.64
N HIS A 50 -13.49 4.81 -2.24
CA HIS A 50 -13.36 6.02 -3.06
C HIS A 50 -12.97 7.25 -2.24
N CYS A 51 -13.52 7.39 -1.02
CA CYS A 51 -13.17 8.47 -0.10
C CYS A 51 -11.68 8.42 0.26
N VAL A 52 -11.16 7.21 0.45
CA VAL A 52 -9.75 6.98 0.75
C VAL A 52 -8.85 7.41 -0.39
N SER A 53 -9.19 7.03 -1.63
CA SER A 53 -8.43 7.44 -2.81
C SER A 53 -8.36 8.96 -2.90
N SER A 54 -9.51 9.65 -2.79
CA SER A 54 -9.54 11.11 -2.85
C SER A 54 -8.64 11.75 -1.79
N VAL A 55 -8.74 11.33 -0.51
CA VAL A 55 -7.88 11.87 0.57
C VAL A 55 -6.40 11.58 0.31
N SER A 56 -6.08 10.37 -0.16
CA SER A 56 -4.70 9.96 -0.42
C SER A 56 -4.09 10.75 -1.57
N GLU A 57 -4.88 11.03 -2.61
CA GLU A 57 -4.47 11.84 -3.76
C GLU A 57 -4.18 13.28 -3.33
N GLU A 58 -5.06 13.90 -2.54
CA GLU A 58 -4.85 15.25 -2.01
C GLU A 58 -3.55 15.34 -1.19
N ILE A 59 -3.32 14.38 -0.28
CA ILE A 59 -2.08 14.33 0.52
C ILE A 59 -0.86 14.08 -0.37
N ALA A 60 -0.97 13.25 -1.40
CA ALA A 60 0.13 12.97 -2.32
C ALA A 60 0.54 14.18 -3.17
N THR A 61 -0.32 15.20 -3.31
CA THR A 61 0.03 16.46 -3.98
C THR A 61 0.97 17.36 -3.15
N ILE A 62 1.10 17.09 -1.84
CA ILE A 62 1.91 17.92 -0.96
C ILE A 62 3.40 17.68 -1.25
N ASP A 63 4.14 18.79 -1.41
CA ASP A 63 5.57 18.76 -1.69
C ASP A 63 6.36 17.98 -0.63
N GLY A 64 7.09 16.96 -1.10
CA GLY A 64 7.88 16.06 -0.26
C GLY A 64 7.19 14.75 0.08
N VAL A 65 5.89 14.57 -0.22
CA VAL A 65 5.23 13.27 -0.07
C VAL A 65 5.70 12.32 -1.17
N ARG A 66 6.06 11.10 -0.76
CA ARG A 66 6.51 10.01 -1.64
C ARG A 66 5.48 8.90 -1.76
N SER A 67 4.77 8.61 -0.68
CA SER A 67 3.71 7.60 -0.69
C SER A 67 2.73 7.87 0.44
N VAL A 68 1.47 7.50 0.23
CA VAL A 68 0.42 7.55 1.24
C VAL A 68 -0.17 6.14 1.36
N HIS A 69 -0.26 5.64 2.58
CA HIS A 69 -0.91 4.37 2.88
C HIS A 69 -2.10 4.64 3.80
N VAL A 70 -3.26 4.09 3.47
CA VAL A 70 -4.48 4.29 4.27
C VAL A 70 -5.06 2.95 4.67
N ASP A 71 -5.13 2.73 5.97
CA ASP A 71 -5.80 1.60 6.60
C ASP A 71 -7.24 2.01 6.95
N LEU A 72 -8.14 1.84 5.99
CA LEU A 72 -9.57 2.12 6.15
C LEU A 72 -10.17 1.23 7.25
N ARG A 73 -10.76 1.86 8.27
CA ARG A 73 -11.51 1.21 9.33
C ARG A 73 -12.96 1.67 9.26
N VAL A 74 -13.80 0.87 8.59
CA VAL A 74 -15.24 1.15 8.48
C VAL A 74 -15.86 1.20 9.89
N GLY A 75 -16.47 2.34 10.23
CA GLY A 75 -17.09 2.56 11.55
C GLY A 75 -16.11 3.01 12.65
N GLY A 76 -14.88 3.40 12.32
CA GLY A 76 -13.91 3.90 13.28
C GLY A 76 -12.95 4.94 12.71
N ALA A 77 -11.83 5.15 13.41
CA ALA A 77 -10.73 5.99 12.92
C ALA A 77 -9.85 5.17 11.96
N SER A 78 -9.76 5.64 10.73
CA SER A 78 -8.88 5.06 9.71
C SER A 78 -7.47 5.62 9.88
N ARG A 79 -6.45 4.78 9.73
CA ARG A 79 -5.06 5.21 9.89
C ARG A 79 -4.49 5.64 8.55
N VAL A 80 -3.82 6.79 8.51
CA VAL A 80 -3.18 7.34 7.32
C VAL A 80 -1.71 7.49 7.62
N ALA A 81 -0.87 6.69 6.97
CA ALA A 81 0.58 6.77 7.04
C ALA A 81 1.12 7.51 5.82
N VAL A 82 1.66 8.71 6.05
CA VAL A 82 2.25 9.58 5.04
C VAL A 82 3.76 9.40 5.07
N ARG A 83 4.32 8.96 3.95
CA ARG A 83 5.77 8.82 3.76
C ARG A 83 6.30 10.00 2.97
N SER A 84 7.27 10.70 3.53
CA SER A 84 7.85 11.90 2.93
C SER A 84 9.37 11.96 3.12
N GLU A 85 10.06 12.67 2.23
CA GLU A 85 11.51 12.90 2.35
C GLU A 85 11.89 13.86 3.49
N LYS A 86 10.92 14.66 3.94
CA LYS A 86 11.05 15.65 4.99
C LYS A 86 9.82 15.62 5.88
N ALA A 87 9.95 16.06 7.13
CA ALA A 87 8.79 16.27 7.99
C ALA A 87 7.86 17.30 7.34
N ILE A 88 6.57 16.97 7.30
CA ILE A 88 5.53 17.87 6.79
C ILE A 88 4.73 18.36 7.98
N GLU A 89 4.52 19.66 8.04
CA GLU A 89 3.70 20.29 9.08
C GLU A 89 2.32 19.64 9.16
N ASP A 90 1.88 19.28 10.37
CA ASP A 90 0.58 18.63 10.58
C ASP A 90 -0.58 19.47 10.04
N SER A 91 -0.46 20.80 10.09
CA SER A 91 -1.45 21.73 9.51
C SER A 91 -1.59 21.59 7.99
N ARG A 92 -0.51 21.24 7.27
CA ARG A 92 -0.58 20.98 5.82
C ARG A 92 -1.32 19.69 5.52
N ILE A 93 -1.06 18.65 6.31
CA ILE A 93 -1.77 17.37 6.19
C ILE A 93 -3.24 17.56 6.56
N ALA A 94 -3.52 18.25 7.67
CA ALA A 94 -4.88 18.58 8.12
C ALA A 94 -5.64 19.31 7.01
N ALA A 95 -5.07 20.38 6.45
CA ALA A 95 -5.69 21.13 5.38
C ALA A 95 -6.03 20.25 4.16
N ALA A 96 -5.13 19.38 3.70
CA ALA A 96 -5.43 18.47 2.59
C ALA A 96 -6.56 17.48 2.91
N VAL A 97 -6.63 17.01 4.16
CA VAL A 97 -7.71 16.13 4.62
C VAL A 97 -9.04 16.91 4.73
N GLU A 98 -9.00 18.17 5.16
CA GLU A 98 -10.15 19.08 5.25
C GLU A 98 -10.71 19.47 3.87
N GLU A 99 -9.84 19.73 2.90
CA GLU A 99 -10.23 19.97 1.51
C GLU A 99 -10.93 18.73 0.90
N ALA A 100 -10.51 17.53 1.30
CA ALA A 100 -11.18 16.28 0.96
C ALA A 100 -12.50 16.05 1.74
N GLY A 101 -12.82 16.92 2.71
CA GLY A 101 -14.05 16.86 3.52
C GLY A 101 -13.96 16.01 4.78
N TYR A 102 -12.77 15.72 5.27
CA TYR A 102 -12.54 14.93 6.50
C TYR A 102 -11.72 15.72 7.51
N SER A 103 -11.55 15.16 8.70
CA SER A 103 -10.68 15.76 9.72
C SER A 103 -9.77 14.71 10.30
N ILE A 104 -8.53 15.12 10.58
CA ILE A 104 -7.63 14.32 11.40
C ILE A 104 -8.11 14.34 12.85
N ALA A 105 -8.31 13.18 13.44
CA ALA A 105 -8.35 13.02 14.88
C ALA A 105 -6.93 13.23 15.38
N THR A 106 -6.63 14.45 15.83
CA THR A 106 -5.46 14.68 16.66
C THR A 106 -5.64 13.82 17.90
N ALA A 107 -4.72 12.88 18.11
CA ALA A 107 -4.63 12.20 19.39
C ALA A 107 -4.08 13.20 20.41
N GLU A 108 -4.87 14.21 20.75
CA GLU A 108 -4.60 15.03 21.92
C GLU A 108 -4.97 14.20 23.16
N ALA A 109 -3.95 13.90 23.96
CA ALA A 109 -4.06 13.40 25.32
C ALA A 109 -3.93 14.57 26.30
#